data_AF-A0A645JMT1-F1
#
_entry.id   AF-A0A645JMT1-F1
#
_cell.length_a   1.000
_cell.length_b   1.000
_cell.length_c   1.000
_cell.angle_alpha   90.00
_cell.angle_beta   90.00
_cell.angle_gamma   90.00
#
_symmetry.space_group_name_H-M   'P 1'
#
loop_
_entity.id
_entity.type
_entity.pdbx_description
1 polymer ?
#
loop_
_entity_poly.entity_id
_entity_poly.type
_entity_poly.pdbx_seq_one_letter_code
_entity_poly.pdbx_strand_id
1 'polypeptide(L)'
;MELFERILSAAKQYNIDESRLLIDPVLHSLATEETSFETFAGCVREIRKRSNKVHVVSGLSNVSFGLPERSLINRAFLVLAMQAGMDSAILNPLDRELMGLLHATRALLGEDEYCMDYITAFREGRLGSK
;
A
#
# COMPACT_ATOMS: atom_id res chain seq x y z
N MET A 1 -16.64 6.02 -4.95
CA MET A 1 -16.13 7.41 -4.92
C MET A 1 -16.97 8.40 -4.13
N GLU A 2 -18.31 8.27 -4.11
CA GLU A 2 -19.18 9.14 -3.30
C GLU A 2 -18.74 9.25 -1.82
N LEU A 3 -18.40 8.12 -1.19
CA LEU A 3 -17.93 8.10 0.20
C LEU A 3 -16.63 8.91 0.40
N PHE A 4 -15.70 8.82 -0.54
CA PHE A 4 -14.45 9.58 -0.50
C PHE A 4 -14.71 11.10 -0.53
N GLU A 5 -15.60 11.55 -1.41
CA GLU A 5 -16.01 12.97 -1.47
C GLU A 5 -16.69 13.44 -0.19
N ARG A 6 -17.53 12.59 0.42
CA ARG A 6 -18.17 12.86 1.71
C ARG A 6 -17.13 13.00 2.84
N ILE A 7 -16.10 12.15 2.86
CA ILE A 7 -15.00 12.24 3.83
C ILE A 7 -14.23 13.55 3.65
N LEU A 8 -13.87 13.92 2.43
CA LEU A 8 -13.17 15.19 2.16
C LEU A 8 -13.99 16.42 2.57
N SER A 9 -15.29 16.42 2.25
CA SER A 9 -16.20 17.50 2.63
C SER A 9 -16.28 17.64 4.16
N ALA A 10 -16.40 16.52 4.88
CA ALA A 10 -16.40 16.52 6.34
C ALA A 10 -15.06 17.01 6.91
N ALA A 11 -13.93 16.50 6.42
CA ALA A 11 -12.60 16.94 6.86
C ALA A 11 -12.42 18.45 6.71
N LYS A 12 -12.86 19.01 5.58
CA LYS A 12 -12.84 20.46 5.31
C LYS A 12 -13.69 21.25 6.30
N GLN A 13 -14.88 20.76 6.67
CA GLN A 13 -15.74 21.41 7.66
C GLN A 13 -15.07 21.53 9.04
N TYR A 14 -14.23 20.55 9.40
CA TYR A 14 -13.48 20.54 10.65
C TYR A 14 -12.05 21.10 10.53
N ASN A 15 -11.71 21.74 9.40
CA ASN A 15 -10.36 22.27 9.12
C ASN A 15 -9.23 21.22 9.27
N ILE A 16 -9.52 19.97 8.89
CA ILE A 16 -8.51 18.91 8.83
C ILE A 16 -7.88 18.93 7.44
N ASP A 17 -6.57 19.15 7.37
CA ASP A 17 -5.83 19.11 6.10
C ASP A 17 -5.90 17.70 5.48
N GLU A 18 -6.04 17.64 4.16
CA GLU A 18 -6.09 16.39 3.40
C GLU A 18 -4.85 15.51 3.61
N SER A 19 -3.67 16.11 3.85
CA SER A 19 -2.42 15.39 4.13
C SER A 19 -2.44 14.61 5.44
N ARG A 20 -3.46 14.82 6.28
CA ARG A 20 -3.64 14.06 7.53
C ARG A 20 -4.61 12.89 7.37
N LEU A 21 -5.20 12.73 6.20
CA LEU A 21 -6.18 11.68 5.92
C LEU A 21 -5.47 10.46 5.35
N LEU A 22 -5.69 9.31 5.98
CA LEU A 22 -5.36 8.01 5.44
C LEU A 22 -6.66 7.33 5.03
N ILE A 23 -6.88 7.19 3.73
CA ILE A 23 -8.08 6.57 3.18
C ILE A 23 -7.78 5.09 2.90
N ASP A 24 -8.59 4.21 3.49
CA ASP A 24 -8.57 2.78 3.19
C ASP A 24 -9.72 2.43 2.25
N PRO A 25 -9.47 2.04 0.99
CA PRO A 25 -10.51 1.58 0.06
C PRO A 25 -11.22 0.28 0.48
N VAL A 26 -10.75 -0.37 1.55
CA VAL A 26 -11.23 -1.66 2.09
C VAL A 26 -11.17 -2.77 1.05
N LEU A 27 -10.22 -3.68 1.24
CA LEU A 27 -10.00 -4.82 0.37
C LEU A 27 -10.67 -6.08 0.94
N HIS A 28 -11.39 -6.82 0.11
CA HIS A 28 -11.91 -8.15 0.44
C HIS A 28 -10.87 -9.24 0.18
N SER A 29 -11.12 -10.45 0.69
CA SER A 29 -10.24 -11.58 0.41
C SER A 29 -10.36 -12.02 -1.05
N LEU A 30 -9.22 -12.36 -1.67
CA LEU A 30 -9.20 -13.01 -2.99
C LEU A 30 -9.89 -14.37 -2.97
N ALA A 31 -9.96 -15.04 -1.82
CA ALA A 31 -10.69 -16.31 -1.69
C ALA A 31 -12.20 -16.14 -1.87
N THR A 32 -12.73 -14.94 -1.62
CA THR A 32 -14.15 -14.62 -1.73
C THR A 32 -14.50 -13.81 -2.98
N GLU A 33 -13.57 -12.95 -3.43
CA GLU A 33 -13.77 -12.05 -4.57
C GLU A 33 -12.47 -11.97 -5.39
N GLU A 34 -12.41 -12.65 -6.53
CA GLU A 34 -11.22 -12.71 -7.39
C GLU A 34 -10.84 -11.34 -7.99
N THR A 35 -11.82 -10.46 -8.20
CA THR A 35 -11.62 -9.10 -8.73
C THR A 35 -11.24 -8.08 -7.65
N SER A 36 -11.09 -8.49 -6.38
CA SER A 36 -10.93 -7.56 -5.26
C SER A 36 -9.72 -6.64 -5.43
N PHE A 37 -8.59 -7.17 -5.94
CA PHE A 37 -7.41 -6.36 -6.21
C PHE A 37 -7.66 -5.29 -7.29
N GLU A 38 -8.32 -5.64 -8.40
CA GLU A 38 -8.57 -4.68 -9.48
C GLU A 38 -9.54 -3.58 -9.02
N THR A 39 -10.58 -3.92 -8.26
CA THR A 39 -11.47 -2.95 -7.64
C THR A 39 -10.71 -2.01 -6.70
N PHE A 40 -9.84 -2.56 -5.85
CA PHE A 40 -8.97 -1.78 -4.97
C PHE A 40 -8.05 -0.86 -5.77
N ALA A 41 -7.30 -1.38 -6.74
CA ALA A 41 -6.35 -0.61 -7.54
C ALA A 41 -7.06 0.48 -8.36
N GLY A 42 -8.24 0.21 -8.90
CA GLY A 42 -9.11 1.20 -9.54
C GLY A 42 -9.48 2.34 -8.58
N CYS A 43 -9.89 2.01 -7.35
CA CYS A 43 -10.22 2.99 -6.33
C CYS A 43 -9.01 3.86 -5.95
N VAL A 44 -7.84 3.24 -5.71
CA VAL A 44 -6.58 3.95 -5.42
C VAL A 44 -6.23 4.93 -6.54
N ARG A 45 -6.27 4.47 -7.80
CA ARG A 45 -5.99 5.30 -8.98
C ARG A 45 -6.96 6.48 -9.09
N GLU A 46 -8.24 6.28 -8.83
CA GLU A 46 -9.24 7.36 -8.83
C GLU A 46 -9.04 8.36 -7.68
N ILE A 47 -8.66 7.89 -6.49
CA ILE A 47 -8.29 8.79 -5.38
C ILE A 47 -7.09 9.66 -5.78
N ARG A 48 -6.04 9.07 -6.36
CA ARG A 48 -4.83 9.79 -6.79
C ARG A 48 -5.10 10.84 -7.87
N LYS A 49 -6.03 10.60 -8.78
CA LYS A 49 -6.46 11.59 -9.79
C LYS A 49 -7.17 12.79 -9.17
N ARG A 50 -7.82 12.61 -8.02
CA ARG A 50 -8.67 13.63 -7.38
C ARG A 50 -7.97 14.42 -6.29
N SER A 51 -7.05 13.78 -5.55
CA SER A 51 -6.21 14.45 -4.56
C SER A 51 -4.81 13.86 -4.54
N ASN A 52 -3.82 14.75 -4.60
CA ASN A 52 -2.41 14.43 -4.41
C ASN A 52 -1.94 14.56 -2.96
N LYS A 53 -2.81 15.04 -2.06
CA LYS A 53 -2.47 15.27 -0.64
C LYS A 53 -2.86 14.13 0.26
N VAL A 54 -4.00 13.49 -0.02
CA VAL A 54 -4.49 12.37 0.79
C VAL A 54 -3.54 11.18 0.74
N HIS A 55 -3.36 10.48 1.85
CA HIS A 55 -2.65 9.20 1.88
C HIS A 55 -3.61 8.04 1.65
N VAL A 56 -3.13 6.98 1.02
CA VAL A 56 -3.92 5.76 0.76
C VAL A 56 -3.26 4.60 1.48
N VAL A 57 -4.03 4.00 2.39
CA VAL A 57 -3.56 2.95 3.30
C VAL A 57 -4.31 1.65 3.07
N SER A 58 -3.66 0.51 3.30
CA SER A 58 -4.36 -0.76 3.43
C SER A 58 -3.64 -1.73 4.35
N GLY A 59 -4.40 -2.64 4.97
CA GLY A 59 -3.87 -3.79 5.68
C GLY A 59 -3.52 -4.93 4.72
N LEU A 60 -2.27 -5.40 4.75
CA LEU A 60 -1.83 -6.41 3.77
C LEU A 60 -2.42 -7.80 3.99
N SER A 61 -2.94 -8.12 5.18
CA SER A 61 -3.38 -9.48 5.53
C SER A 61 -4.77 -9.85 5.03
N ASN A 62 -5.59 -8.87 4.66
CA ASN A 62 -7.00 -9.11 4.31
C ASN A 62 -7.14 -9.81 2.95
N VAL A 63 -6.28 -9.44 1.99
CA VAL A 63 -6.24 -10.00 0.63
C VAL A 63 -6.13 -11.53 0.61
N SER A 64 -5.46 -12.11 1.59
CA SER A 64 -5.08 -13.53 1.63
C SER A 64 -5.91 -14.36 2.61
N PHE A 65 -6.94 -13.77 3.23
CA PHE A 65 -7.73 -14.47 4.24
C PHE A 65 -8.40 -15.73 3.65
N GLY A 66 -8.15 -16.90 4.25
CA GLY A 66 -8.68 -18.18 3.75
C GLY A 66 -7.81 -18.87 2.69
N LEU A 67 -6.67 -18.29 2.30
CA LEU A 67 -5.70 -18.92 1.40
C LEU A 67 -4.51 -19.54 2.17
N PRO A 68 -3.86 -20.59 1.63
CA PRO A 68 -2.57 -21.07 2.13
C PRO A 68 -1.43 -20.11 1.75
N GLU A 69 -0.27 -20.24 2.40
CA GLU A 69 0.95 -19.44 2.09
C GLU A 69 0.69 -17.93 1.98
N ARG A 70 -0.06 -17.39 2.95
CA ARG A 70 -0.58 -16.01 2.95
C ARG A 70 0.50 -14.95 2.80
N SER A 71 1.69 -15.17 3.33
CA SER A 71 2.82 -14.25 3.21
C SER A 71 3.16 -13.96 1.74
N LEU A 72 3.10 -14.97 0.87
CA LEU A 72 3.38 -14.83 -0.55
C LEU A 72 2.37 -13.89 -1.23
N ILE A 73 1.08 -14.09 -0.97
CA ILE A 73 0.02 -13.22 -1.51
C ILE A 73 0.15 -11.80 -0.94
N ASN A 74 0.39 -11.64 0.36
CA ASN A 74 0.54 -10.33 0.99
C ASN A 74 1.72 -9.53 0.39
N ARG A 75 2.83 -10.23 0.11
CA ARG A 75 4.03 -9.65 -0.52
C ARG A 75 3.77 -9.23 -1.97
N ALA A 76 3.12 -10.07 -2.76
CA ALA A 76 2.73 -9.71 -4.13
C ALA A 76 1.73 -8.53 -4.13
N PHE A 77 0.77 -8.55 -3.20
CA PHE A 77 -0.18 -7.47 -3.02
C PHE A 77 0.50 -6.15 -2.69
N LEU A 78 1.47 -6.12 -1.77
CA LEU A 78 2.23 -4.90 -1.43
C LEU A 78 2.82 -4.25 -2.70
N VAL A 79 3.55 -5.03 -3.51
CA VAL A 79 4.21 -4.53 -4.73
C VAL A 79 3.19 -3.92 -5.69
N LEU A 80 2.10 -4.64 -5.96
CA LEU A 80 1.07 -4.19 -6.90
C LEU A 80 0.25 -3.00 -6.37
N ALA A 81 -0.02 -2.96 -5.07
CA ALA A 81 -0.72 -1.86 -4.42
C ALA A 81 0.11 -0.57 -4.44
N MET A 82 1.43 -0.66 -4.20
CA MET A 82 2.35 0.47 -4.35
C MET A 82 2.34 1.00 -5.78
N GLN A 83 2.42 0.12 -6.79
CA GLN A 83 2.32 0.51 -8.20
C GLN A 83 0.99 1.19 -8.55
N ALA A 84 -0.11 0.82 -7.88
CA ALA A 84 -1.41 1.48 -8.06
C ALA A 84 -1.46 2.88 -7.42
N GLY A 85 -0.53 3.20 -6.51
CA GLY A 85 -0.42 4.48 -5.81
C GLY A 85 -0.68 4.41 -4.31
N MET A 86 -0.71 3.22 -3.69
CA MET A 86 -0.76 3.10 -2.23
C MET A 86 0.56 3.60 -1.63
N ASP A 87 0.50 4.47 -0.61
CA ASP A 87 1.69 5.08 0.00
C ASP A 87 1.89 4.69 1.47
N SER A 88 0.90 4.02 2.08
CA SER A 88 0.90 3.63 3.48
C SER A 88 0.41 2.18 3.60
N ALA A 89 0.95 1.42 4.55
CA ALA A 89 0.51 0.03 4.77
C ALA A 89 0.57 -0.36 6.25
N ILE A 90 -0.44 -1.13 6.68
CA ILE A 90 -0.41 -1.83 7.97
C ILE A 90 0.14 -3.22 7.70
N LEU A 91 1.36 -3.49 8.19
CA LEU A 91 2.13 -4.68 7.85
C LEU A 91 2.98 -5.20 9.02
N ASN A 92 3.57 -6.38 8.85
CA ASN A 92 4.57 -6.94 9.78
C ASN A 92 5.99 -6.49 9.37
N PRO A 93 6.62 -5.54 10.08
CA PRO A 93 7.97 -5.06 9.74
C PRO A 93 9.07 -6.08 10.04
N LEU A 94 8.77 -7.17 10.75
CA LEU A 94 9.72 -8.26 11.03
C LEU A 94 9.78 -9.29 9.90
N ASP A 95 8.86 -9.23 8.92
CA ASP A 95 8.96 -10.04 7.70
C ASP A 95 10.03 -9.44 6.78
N ARG A 96 11.24 -10.00 6.84
CA ARG A 96 12.41 -9.52 6.09
C ARG A 96 12.20 -9.54 4.58
N GLU A 97 11.47 -10.53 4.06
CA GLU A 97 11.21 -10.63 2.62
C GLU A 97 10.20 -9.56 2.19
N LEU A 98 9.18 -9.30 3.00
CA LEU A 98 8.24 -8.21 2.77
C LEU A 98 8.94 -6.84 2.79
N MET A 99 9.78 -6.59 3.80
CA MET A 99 10.56 -5.35 3.88
C MET A 99 11.58 -5.24 2.73
N GLY A 100 12.11 -6.38 2.29
CA GLY A 100 12.94 -6.48 1.09
C GLY A 100 12.23 -5.97 -0.16
N LEU A 101 11.02 -6.47 -0.38
CA LEU A 101 10.17 -6.05 -1.48
C LEU A 101 9.76 -4.58 -1.37
N LEU A 102 9.45 -4.08 -0.16
CA LEU A 102 9.16 -2.67 0.05
C LEU A 102 10.30 -1.77 -0.47
N HIS A 103 11.54 -2.03 -0.04
CA HIS A 103 12.69 -1.26 -0.49
C HIS A 103 12.95 -1.41 -1.99
N ALA A 104 12.85 -2.63 -2.53
CA ALA A 104 13.04 -2.89 -3.95
C ALA A 104 11.99 -2.16 -4.80
N THR A 105 10.73 -2.19 -4.39
CA THR A 105 9.63 -1.53 -5.10
C THR A 105 9.76 -0.02 -5.05
N ARG A 106 10.14 0.59 -3.91
CA ARG A 106 10.42 2.03 -3.85
C ARG A 106 11.51 2.45 -4.84
N ALA A 107 12.59 1.68 -4.96
CA ALA A 107 13.64 1.92 -5.95
C ALA A 107 13.12 1.80 -7.40
N LEU A 108 12.30 0.78 -7.69
CA LEU A 108 11.69 0.59 -9.02
C LEU A 108 10.70 1.71 -9.39
N LEU A 109 10.00 2.29 -8.41
CA LEU A 109 9.08 3.41 -8.60
C LEU A 109 9.80 4.77 -8.72
N GLY A 110 11.13 4.81 -8.54
CA GLY A 110 11.90 6.05 -8.56
C GLY A 110 11.77 6.87 -7.27
N GLU A 111 11.35 6.26 -6.17
CA GLU A 111 11.17 6.89 -4.85
C GLU A 111 12.40 6.74 -3.92
N ASP A 112 13.50 6.19 -4.45
CA ASP A 112 14.78 6.00 -3.76
C ASP A 112 15.92 6.55 -4.65
N GLU A 113 16.34 7.77 -4.36
CA GLU A 113 17.36 8.47 -5.15
C GLU A 113 18.69 7.70 -5.10
N TYR A 114 19.21 7.35 -6.28
CA TYR A 114 20.41 6.50 -6.44
C TYR A 114 20.33 5.14 -5.73
N CYS A 115 19.13 4.66 -5.40
CA CYS A 115 18.92 3.41 -4.66
C CYS A 115 19.61 3.41 -3.27
N MET A 116 19.81 4.58 -2.66
CA MET A 116 20.59 4.73 -1.43
C MET A 116 19.95 4.01 -0.25
N ASP A 117 18.63 4.07 -0.10
CA ASP A 117 17.92 3.37 0.97
C ASP A 117 18.04 1.85 0.78
N TYR A 118 17.87 1.36 -0.44
CA TYR A 118 18.01 -0.05 -0.79
C TYR A 118 19.42 -0.57 -0.50
N ILE A 119 20.46 0.15 -0.96
CA ILE A 119 21.87 -0.23 -0.73
C ILE A 119 22.20 -0.21 0.77
N THR A 120 21.71 0.77 1.51
CA THR A 120 21.90 0.88 2.96
C THR A 120 21.24 -0.30 3.68
N ALA A 121 20.00 -0.63 3.32
CA ALA A 121 19.30 -1.77 3.89
C ALA A 121 20.02 -3.10 3.62
N PHE A 122 20.63 -3.27 2.44
CA PHE A 122 21.47 -4.44 2.16
C PHE A 122 22.72 -4.49 3.05
N ARG A 123 23.45 -3.37 3.17
CA ARG A 123 24.68 -3.29 4.00
C ARG A 123 24.42 -3.57 5.48
N GLU A 124 23.26 -3.17 5.99
CA GLU A 124 22.82 -3.43 7.36
C GLU A 124 22.27 -4.85 7.56
N GLY A 125 22.26 -5.69 6.52
CA GLY A 125 21.73 -7.05 6.59
C GLY A 125 20.21 -7.11 6.75
N ARG A 126 19.48 -6.04 6.40
CA ARG A 126 18.01 -6.01 6.44
C ARG A 126 17.39 -6.71 5.23
N LEU A 127 18.11 -6.81 4.12
CA LEU A 127 17.69 -7.51 2.90
C LEU A 127 18.39 -8.87 2.75
N GLY A 128 17.76 -9.79 2.00
CA GLY A 128 18.33 -11.09 1.63
C GLY A 128 18.33 -12.15 2.74
N SER A 129 18.45 -13.42 2.34
CA SER A 129 18.62 -14.55 3.25
C SER A 129 19.92 -14.37 4.03
N LYS A 130 19.88 -14.53 5.35
CA LYS A 130 21.10 -14.79 6.12
C LYS A 130 21.52 -16.24 5.88
#